data_AF-A0A484BQ87-F1
#
_entry.id   AF-A0A484BQ87-F1
#
_cell.length_a   1.000
_cell.length_b   1.000
_cell.length_c   1.000
_cell.angle_alpha   90.00
_cell.angle_beta   90.00
_cell.angle_gamma   90.00
#
_symmetry.space_group_name_H-M   'P 1'
#
loop_
_entity.id
_entity.type
_entity.pdbx_description
1 polymer ?
#
loop_
_entity_poly.entity_id
_entity_poly.type
_entity_poly.pdbx_seq_one_letter_code
_entity_poly.pdbx_strand_id
1 'polypeptide(L)'
;MDFNQSTYNLEFFNFTPEQIAAERDSLVLALIGRAVKTTIQKIETPATTALLDQSKDAVISLMMQACQSKLDSLREMDKVYFEVPPHVLQIKDFELEQRFTSEEEEAKAAQVKELKLRYRQNLAMLAELKAEEDKYKDIEPLVQQELEMHKQIYAACANSDIKKIYEFAMRVAKDHKHL
;
A
#
# COMPACT_ATOMS: atom_id res chain seq x y z
N MET A 1 20.81 -31.25 -3.95
CA MET A 1 20.20 -30.03 -3.39
C MET A 1 19.16 -29.58 -4.38
N ASP A 2 17.88 -29.68 -4.02
CA ASP A 2 16.83 -29.02 -4.79
C ASP A 2 16.98 -27.51 -4.54
N PHE A 3 17.30 -26.76 -5.59
CA PHE A 3 17.56 -25.32 -5.49
C PHE A 3 16.34 -24.56 -4.97
N ASN A 4 15.14 -25.03 -5.33
CA ASN A 4 13.89 -24.42 -4.88
C ASN A 4 13.68 -24.63 -3.39
N GLN A 5 13.95 -25.84 -2.90
CA GLN A 5 13.85 -26.17 -1.47
C GLN A 5 14.85 -25.36 -0.64
N SER A 6 16.10 -25.22 -1.11
CA SER A 6 17.11 -24.41 -0.43
C SER A 6 16.71 -22.93 -0.36
N THR A 7 16.18 -22.38 -1.45
CA THR A 7 15.70 -20.99 -1.51
C THR A 7 14.52 -20.79 -0.55
N TYR A 8 13.58 -21.74 -0.54
CA TYR A 8 12.42 -21.71 0.35
C TYR A 8 12.81 -21.77 1.83
N ASN A 9 13.77 -22.63 2.17
CA ASN A 9 14.34 -22.73 3.52
C ASN A 9 15.06 -21.43 3.92
N LEU A 10 15.84 -20.85 3.00
CA LEU A 10 16.54 -19.58 3.24
C LEU A 10 15.55 -18.43 3.49
N GLU A 11 14.44 -18.37 2.77
CA GLU A 11 13.41 -17.37 3.01
C GLU A 11 12.75 -17.51 4.39
N PHE A 12 12.60 -18.73 4.90
CA PHE A 12 12.01 -18.99 6.20
C PHE A 12 12.98 -18.72 7.37
N PHE A 13 14.20 -19.28 7.28
CA PHE A 13 15.17 -19.23 8.37
C PHE A 13 16.10 -18.01 8.32
N ASN A 14 16.25 -17.36 7.16
CA ASN A 14 17.22 -16.29 6.86
C ASN A 14 18.70 -16.70 6.95
N PHE A 15 18.99 -17.98 7.06
CA PHE A 15 20.34 -18.54 7.03
C PHE A 15 20.30 -19.91 6.37
N THR A 16 21.46 -20.41 5.97
CA THR A 16 21.60 -21.79 5.48
C THR A 16 22.15 -22.74 6.55
N PRO A 17 21.83 -24.04 6.50
CA PRO A 17 22.42 -25.02 7.41
C PRO A 17 23.95 -25.01 7.38
N GLU A 18 24.54 -24.75 6.21
CA GLU A 18 26.00 -24.65 6.05
C GLU A 18 26.58 -23.42 6.76
N GLN A 19 25.87 -22.29 6.77
CA GLN A 19 26.30 -21.08 7.49
C GLN A 19 26.33 -21.35 9.00
N ILE A 20 25.26 -21.93 9.56
CA ILE A 20 25.22 -22.29 10.99
C ILE A 20 26.31 -23.30 11.35
N ALA A 21 26.54 -24.30 10.49
CA ALA A 21 27.60 -25.26 10.71
C ALA A 21 28.98 -24.59 10.73
N ALA A 22 29.26 -23.66 9.79
CA ALA A 22 30.51 -22.92 9.74
C ALA A 22 30.70 -21.99 10.95
N GLU A 23 29.63 -21.31 11.39
CA GLU A 23 29.66 -20.48 12.60
C GLU A 23 29.96 -21.33 13.85
N ARG A 24 29.33 -22.50 13.97
CA ARG A 24 29.60 -23.43 15.06
C ARG A 24 31.05 -23.90 15.06
N ASP A 25 31.59 -24.27 13.90
CA ASP A 25 32.98 -24.71 13.78
C ASP A 25 33.95 -23.62 14.23
N SER A 26 33.69 -22.36 13.84
CA SER A 26 34.45 -21.18 14.28
C SER A 26 34.34 -20.94 15.80
N LEU A 27 33.14 -21.06 16.37
CA LEU A 27 32.90 -20.91 17.81
C LEU A 27 33.65 -21.97 18.63
N VAL A 28 33.62 -23.22 18.19
CA VAL A 28 34.32 -24.33 18.87
C VAL A 28 35.82 -24.12 18.83
N LEU A 29 36.37 -23.71 17.68
CA LEU A 29 37.78 -23.35 17.55
C LEU A 29 38.16 -22.20 18.50
N ALA A 30 37.32 -21.15 18.58
CA ALA A 30 37.56 -20.01 19.47
C ALA A 30 37.52 -20.41 20.95
N LEU A 31 36.60 -21.30 21.35
CA LEU A 31 36.50 -21.81 22.73
C LEU A 31 37.71 -22.65 23.11
N ILE A 32 38.13 -23.57 22.22
CA ILE A 32 39.35 -24.38 22.43
C ILE A 32 40.57 -23.48 22.53
N GLY A 33 40.73 -22.53 21.61
CA GLY A 33 41.85 -21.59 21.63
C GLY A 33 41.89 -20.76 22.92
N ARG A 34 40.73 -20.31 23.41
CA ARG A 34 40.62 -19.58 24.69
C ARG A 34 40.97 -20.48 25.89
N ALA A 35 40.51 -21.72 25.89
CA ALA A 35 40.78 -22.68 26.96
C ALA A 35 42.28 -23.04 27.04
N VAL A 36 42.91 -23.31 25.90
CA VAL A 36 44.35 -23.60 25.81
C VAL A 36 45.15 -22.37 26.25
N LYS A 37 44.82 -21.17 25.77
CA LYS A 37 45.50 -19.93 26.18
C LYS A 37 45.40 -19.68 27.69
N THR A 38 44.21 -19.87 28.26
CA THR A 38 43.99 -19.70 29.71
C THR A 38 44.80 -20.71 30.52
N THR A 39 44.94 -21.94 30.00
CA THR A 39 45.74 -22.99 30.63
C THR A 39 47.24 -22.66 30.57
N ILE A 40 47.74 -22.19 29.43
CA ILE A 40 49.12 -21.73 29.27
C ILE A 40 49.44 -20.59 30.25
N GLN A 41 48.57 -19.58 30.33
CA GLN A 41 48.72 -18.45 31.27
C GLN A 41 48.80 -18.88 32.75
N LYS A 42 48.23 -20.03 33.12
CA LYS A 42 48.31 -20.55 34.50
C LYS A 42 49.59 -21.32 34.79
N ILE A 43 50.27 -21.82 33.75
CA ILE A 43 51.43 -22.73 33.86
C ILE A 43 52.73 -22.02 33.44
N GLU A 44 52.63 -20.89 32.73
CA GLU A 44 53.79 -20.24 32.12
C GLU A 44 54.82 -19.77 33.14
N THR A 45 56.09 -20.08 32.84
CA THR A 45 57.27 -19.48 33.46
C THR A 45 58.15 -18.84 32.37
N PRO A 46 59.01 -17.86 32.69
CA PRO A 46 59.81 -17.12 31.69
C PRO A 46 60.68 -17.99 30.78
N ALA A 47 61.04 -19.19 31.22
CA ALA A 47 61.83 -20.16 30.44
C ALA A 47 61.00 -21.06 29.52
N THR A 48 59.69 -21.20 29.78
CA THR A 48 58.80 -22.16 29.11
C THR A 48 57.79 -21.51 28.16
N THR A 49 57.60 -20.20 28.21
CA THR A 49 56.64 -19.44 27.39
C THR A 49 56.81 -19.73 25.89
N ALA A 50 58.03 -19.63 25.37
CA ALA A 50 58.32 -19.84 23.96
C ALA A 50 58.00 -21.27 23.47
N LEU A 51 58.26 -22.29 24.31
CA LEU A 51 57.97 -23.69 23.99
C LEU A 51 56.47 -23.99 24.05
N LEU A 52 55.77 -23.41 25.03
CA LEU A 52 54.32 -23.57 25.18
C LEU A 52 53.56 -22.91 24.03
N ASP A 53 53.99 -21.73 23.58
CA ASP A 53 53.40 -21.06 22.41
C ASP A 53 53.62 -21.84 21.11
N GLN A 54 54.79 -22.50 20.94
CA GLN A 54 55.03 -23.35 19.78
C GLN A 54 54.15 -24.61 19.77
N SER A 55 53.87 -25.18 20.95
CA SER A 55 53.01 -26.38 21.08
C SER A 55 51.51 -26.06 21.03
N LYS A 56 51.11 -24.81 21.27
CA LYS A 56 49.72 -24.37 21.36
C LYS A 56 48.90 -24.74 20.13
N ASP A 57 49.39 -24.43 18.94
CA ASP A 57 48.65 -24.66 17.70
C ASP A 57 48.49 -26.17 17.40
N ALA A 58 49.46 -26.98 17.82
CA ALA A 58 49.38 -28.44 17.73
C ALA A 58 48.35 -29.03 18.69
N VAL A 59 48.22 -28.48 19.91
CA VAL A 59 47.18 -28.92 20.85
C VAL A 59 45.80 -28.52 20.36
N ILE A 60 45.64 -27.30 19.84
CA ILE A 60 44.37 -26.83 19.26
C ILE A 60 43.94 -27.73 18.10
N SER A 61 44.85 -28.09 17.18
CA SER A 61 44.51 -28.95 16.05
C SER A 61 44.11 -30.37 16.47
N LEU A 62 44.80 -30.96 17.46
CA LEU A 62 44.43 -32.26 18.04
C LEU A 62 43.05 -32.23 18.70
N MET A 63 42.76 -31.18 19.47
CA MET A 63 41.45 -31.01 20.11
C MET A 63 40.34 -30.83 19.08
N MET A 64 40.58 -30.05 18.02
CA MET A 64 39.62 -29.91 16.92
C MET A 64 39.38 -31.23 16.19
N GLN A 65 40.44 -32.00 15.91
CA GLN A 65 40.32 -33.31 15.28
C GLN A 65 39.50 -34.29 16.12
N ALA A 66 39.66 -34.25 17.45
CA ALA A 66 38.85 -35.05 18.38
C ALA A 66 37.36 -34.65 18.39
N CYS A 67 37.04 -33.37 18.10
CA CYS A 67 35.68 -32.87 18.02
C CYS A 67 35.03 -33.09 16.64
N GLN A 68 35.81 -33.31 15.59
CA GLN A 68 35.34 -33.33 14.21
C GLN A 68 34.16 -34.29 13.98
N SER A 69 34.25 -35.53 14.48
CA SER A 69 33.18 -36.53 14.29
C SER A 69 31.84 -36.11 14.90
N LYS A 70 31.86 -35.37 16.01
CA LYS A 70 30.66 -34.82 16.65
C LYS A 70 30.12 -33.61 15.87
N LEU A 71 31.02 -32.77 15.35
CA LEU A 71 30.64 -31.62 14.52
C LEU A 71 29.99 -32.08 13.21
N ASP A 72 30.51 -33.14 12.60
CA ASP A 72 29.93 -33.75 11.40
C ASP A 72 28.54 -34.33 11.71
N SER A 73 28.38 -35.04 12.83
CA SER A 73 27.05 -35.54 13.25
C SER A 73 26.05 -34.41 13.50
N LEU A 74 26.50 -33.29 14.06
CA LEU A 74 25.64 -32.11 14.26
C LEU A 74 25.27 -31.47 12.92
N ARG A 75 26.20 -31.42 11.95
CA ARG A 75 25.94 -30.89 10.60
C ARG A 75 24.87 -31.69 9.88
N GLU A 76 24.83 -33.01 10.05
CA GLU A 76 23.74 -33.83 9.51
C GLU A 76 22.39 -33.55 10.19
N MET A 77 22.39 -33.28 11.50
CA MET A 77 21.16 -32.85 12.18
C MET A 77 20.67 -31.49 11.70
N ASP A 78 21.58 -30.53 11.52
CA ASP A 78 21.25 -29.18 11.03
C ASP A 78 20.52 -29.25 9.68
N LYS A 79 20.93 -30.14 8.77
CA LYS A 79 20.24 -30.35 7.48
C LYS A 79 18.80 -30.81 7.65
N VAL A 80 18.52 -31.65 8.64
CA VAL A 80 17.18 -32.20 8.88
C VAL A 80 16.28 -31.20 9.60
N TYR A 81 16.83 -30.44 10.56
CA TYR A 81 16.05 -29.50 11.36
C TYR A 81 15.85 -28.14 10.69
N PHE A 82 16.80 -27.68 9.88
CA PHE A 82 16.70 -26.43 9.12
C PHE A 82 16.18 -26.67 7.70
N GLU A 83 15.22 -27.58 7.57
CA GLU A 83 14.47 -27.83 6.35
C GLU A 83 12.98 -27.62 6.62
N VAL A 84 12.35 -26.79 5.81
CA VAL A 84 10.90 -26.56 5.87
C VAL A 84 10.22 -27.74 5.17
N PRO A 85 9.38 -28.52 5.85
CA PRO A 85 8.74 -29.66 5.21
C PRO A 85 7.87 -29.23 4.02
N PRO A 86 7.79 -30.03 2.95
CA PRO A 86 7.10 -29.65 1.71
C PRO A 86 5.58 -29.45 1.85
N HIS A 87 5.00 -29.89 2.96
CA HIS A 87 3.59 -29.72 3.28
C HIS A 87 3.30 -28.47 4.13
N VAL A 88 4.32 -27.71 4.51
CA VAL A 88 4.19 -26.49 5.31
C VAL A 88 4.28 -25.30 4.37
N LEU A 89 3.17 -24.58 4.22
CA LEU A 89 3.11 -23.34 3.45
C LEU A 89 3.58 -22.16 4.29
N GLN A 90 4.36 -21.26 3.68
CA GLN A 90 4.78 -20.01 4.27
C GLN A 90 3.69 -18.94 4.10
N ILE A 91 3.77 -17.86 4.87
CA ILE A 91 2.79 -16.76 4.82
C ILE A 91 2.67 -16.17 3.40
N LYS A 92 3.78 -16.08 2.68
CA LYS A 92 3.82 -15.61 1.28
C LYS A 92 3.05 -16.53 0.33
N ASP A 93 2.94 -17.82 0.66
CA ASP A 93 2.21 -18.77 -0.17
C ASP A 93 0.70 -18.56 -0.12
N PHE A 94 0.18 -17.94 0.95
CA PHE A 94 -1.23 -17.52 1.00
C PHE A 94 -1.54 -16.39 0.01
N GLU A 95 -0.55 -15.57 -0.37
CA GLU A 95 -0.73 -14.60 -1.45
C GLU A 95 -0.79 -15.30 -2.83
N LEU A 96 -0.20 -16.50 -2.94
CA LEU A 96 -0.27 -17.32 -4.15
C LEU A 96 -1.67 -17.89 -4.38
N GLU A 97 -2.44 -18.18 -3.33
CA GLU A 97 -3.85 -18.60 -3.43
C GLU A 97 -4.71 -17.54 -4.13
N GLN A 98 -4.27 -16.28 -4.12
CA GLN A 98 -4.94 -15.15 -4.76
C GLN A 98 -4.35 -14.79 -6.13
N ARG A 99 -3.45 -15.62 -6.69
CA ARG A 99 -2.93 -15.38 -8.05
C ARG A 99 -4.06 -15.48 -9.06
N PHE A 100 -4.45 -14.32 -9.57
CA PHE A 100 -5.33 -14.22 -10.71
C PHE A 100 -4.63 -14.83 -11.93
N THR A 101 -5.38 -15.50 -12.79
CA THR A 101 -4.85 -15.87 -14.10
C THR A 101 -4.54 -14.60 -14.90
N SER A 102 -3.60 -14.66 -15.86
CA SER A 102 -3.27 -13.50 -16.71
C SER A 102 -4.52 -12.90 -17.36
N GLU A 103 -5.49 -13.74 -17.72
CA GLU A 103 -6.76 -13.32 -18.30
C GLU A 103 -7.65 -12.56 -17.28
N GLU A 104 -7.69 -13.02 -16.03
CA GLU A 104 -8.42 -12.33 -14.95
C GLU A 104 -7.78 -10.99 -14.58
N GLU A 105 -6.45 -10.89 -14.59
CA GLU A 105 -5.75 -9.63 -14.37
C GLU A 105 -6.05 -8.62 -15.50
N GLU A 106 -6.02 -9.08 -16.75
CA GLU A 106 -6.36 -8.25 -17.91
C GLU A 106 -7.83 -7.79 -17.89
N ALA A 107 -8.76 -8.68 -17.53
CA ALA A 107 -10.17 -8.35 -17.40
C ALA A 107 -10.41 -7.31 -16.31
N LYS A 108 -9.79 -7.45 -15.13
CA LYS A 108 -9.85 -6.46 -14.05
C LYS A 108 -9.20 -5.14 -14.45
N ALA A 109 -8.06 -5.18 -15.15
CA ALA A 109 -7.41 -3.98 -15.66
C ALA A 109 -8.29 -3.24 -16.68
N ALA A 110 -9.02 -3.96 -17.54
CA ALA A 110 -9.99 -3.39 -18.46
C ALA A 110 -11.17 -2.74 -17.72
N GLN A 111 -11.74 -3.41 -16.71
CA GLN A 111 -12.80 -2.85 -15.87
C GLN A 111 -12.34 -1.57 -15.16
N VAL A 112 -11.12 -1.55 -14.62
CA VAL A 112 -10.55 -0.35 -13.99
C VAL A 112 -10.39 0.81 -14.98
N LYS A 113 -9.98 0.52 -16.23
CA LYS A 113 -9.89 1.54 -17.28
C LYS A 113 -11.27 2.10 -17.65
N GLU A 114 -12.28 1.24 -17.77
CA GLU A 114 -13.65 1.65 -18.05
C GLU A 114 -14.22 2.51 -16.91
N LEU A 115 -14.04 2.09 -15.65
CA LEU A 115 -14.48 2.86 -14.49
C LEU A 115 -13.80 4.22 -14.41
N LYS A 116 -12.50 4.30 -14.72
CA LYS A 116 -11.78 5.59 -14.80
C LYS A 116 -12.35 6.50 -15.89
N LEU A 117 -12.73 5.95 -17.04
CA LEU A 117 -13.35 6.72 -18.11
C LEU A 117 -14.73 7.26 -17.68
N ARG A 118 -15.59 6.39 -17.15
CA ARG A 118 -16.92 6.78 -16.63
C ARG A 118 -16.81 7.83 -15.54
N TYR A 119 -15.84 7.69 -14.62
CA TYR A 119 -15.61 8.66 -13.57
C TYR A 119 -15.26 10.05 -14.13
N ARG A 120 -14.40 10.13 -15.16
CA ARG A 120 -14.07 11.40 -15.81
C ARG A 120 -15.27 12.04 -16.51
N GLN A 121 -16.08 11.23 -17.20
CA GLN A 121 -17.31 11.70 -17.84
C GLN A 121 -18.30 12.25 -16.81
N ASN A 122 -18.52 11.52 -15.71
CA ASN A 122 -19.39 11.97 -14.62
C ASN A 122 -18.89 13.27 -13.98
N LEU A 123 -17.57 13.42 -13.83
CA LEU A 123 -16.98 14.64 -13.27
C LEU A 123 -17.19 15.85 -14.20
N ALA A 124 -17.06 15.67 -15.52
CA ALA A 124 -17.34 16.70 -16.50
C ALA A 124 -18.83 17.10 -16.48
N MET A 125 -19.74 16.12 -16.51
CA MET A 125 -21.19 16.36 -16.43
C MET A 125 -21.57 17.09 -15.14
N LEU A 126 -20.97 16.72 -14.01
CA LEU A 126 -21.22 17.40 -12.73
C LEU A 126 -20.75 18.86 -12.75
N ALA A 127 -19.65 19.16 -13.44
CA ALA A 127 -19.19 20.54 -13.62
C ALA A 127 -20.16 21.35 -14.50
N GLU A 128 -20.69 20.76 -15.57
CA GLU A 128 -21.70 21.39 -16.44
C GLU A 128 -22.99 21.68 -15.68
N LEU A 129 -23.50 20.70 -14.91
CA LEU A 129 -24.71 20.87 -14.10
C LEU A 129 -24.56 21.99 -13.06
N LYS A 130 -23.39 22.09 -12.41
CA LYS A 130 -23.12 23.20 -11.49
C LYS A 130 -23.12 24.56 -12.20
N ALA A 131 -22.49 24.63 -13.37
CA ALA A 131 -22.49 25.87 -14.16
C ALA A 131 -23.91 26.24 -14.65
N GLU A 132 -24.76 25.25 -14.92
CA GLU A 132 -26.17 25.49 -15.26
C GLU A 132 -26.98 25.95 -14.04
N GLU A 133 -26.78 25.32 -12.88
CA GLU A 133 -27.40 25.71 -11.62
C GLU A 133 -27.08 27.17 -11.26
N ASP A 134 -25.82 27.58 -11.43
CA ASP A 134 -25.39 28.96 -11.18
C ASP A 134 -26.09 29.95 -12.13
N LYS A 135 -26.25 29.61 -13.42
CA LYS A 135 -27.02 30.44 -14.38
C LYS A 135 -28.50 30.55 -13.98
N TYR A 136 -29.12 29.47 -13.53
CA TYR A 136 -30.51 29.53 -13.09
C TYR A 136 -30.67 30.39 -11.84
N LYS A 137 -29.72 30.32 -10.90
CA LYS A 137 -29.68 31.21 -9.73
C LYS A 137 -29.58 32.69 -10.13
N ASP A 138 -28.83 33.01 -11.19
CA ASP A 138 -28.74 34.37 -11.70
C ASP A 138 -30.04 34.85 -12.38
N ILE A 139 -30.79 33.94 -13.01
CA ILE A 139 -32.06 34.25 -13.71
C ILE A 139 -33.23 34.36 -12.74
N GLU A 140 -33.24 33.57 -11.67
CA GLU A 140 -34.30 33.54 -10.66
C GLU A 140 -34.74 34.94 -10.14
N PRO A 141 -33.84 35.86 -9.74
CA PRO A 141 -34.24 37.18 -9.29
C PRO A 141 -34.87 38.04 -10.41
N LEU A 142 -34.43 37.89 -11.66
CA LEU A 142 -35.00 38.62 -12.79
C LEU A 142 -36.45 38.20 -13.04
N VAL A 143 -36.72 36.90 -12.99
CA VAL A 143 -38.08 36.35 -13.14
C VAL A 143 -38.97 36.79 -11.97
N GLN A 144 -38.44 36.82 -10.75
CA GLN A 144 -39.16 37.33 -9.59
C GLN A 144 -39.51 38.82 -9.75
N GLN A 145 -38.59 39.65 -10.23
CA GLN A 145 -38.85 41.06 -10.53
C GLN A 145 -39.93 41.23 -11.60
N GLU A 146 -39.89 40.44 -12.67
CA GLU A 146 -40.90 40.48 -13.72
C GLU A 146 -42.29 40.09 -13.21
N LEU A 147 -42.36 39.05 -12.37
CA LEU A 147 -43.59 38.66 -11.67
C LEU A 147 -44.13 39.77 -10.76
N GLU A 148 -43.27 40.47 -10.03
CA GLU A 148 -43.66 41.62 -9.21
C GLU A 148 -44.19 42.79 -10.05
N MET A 149 -43.51 43.13 -11.14
CA MET A 149 -43.99 44.16 -12.08
C MET A 149 -45.35 43.80 -12.67
N HIS A 150 -45.53 42.55 -13.11
CA HIS A 150 -46.84 42.10 -13.60
C HIS A 150 -47.92 42.19 -12.53
N LYS A 151 -47.65 41.79 -11.29
CA LYS A 151 -48.60 41.95 -10.17
C LYS A 151 -48.98 43.41 -9.95
N GLN A 152 -48.01 44.33 -10.02
CA GLN A 152 -48.28 45.77 -9.91
C GLN A 152 -49.14 46.29 -11.06
N ILE A 153 -48.86 45.87 -12.30
CA ILE A 153 -49.66 46.24 -13.48
C ILE A 153 -51.09 45.71 -13.35
N TYR A 154 -51.28 44.44 -12.98
CA TYR A 154 -52.60 43.87 -12.78
C TYR A 154 -53.37 44.58 -11.67
N ALA A 155 -52.71 44.94 -10.56
CA ALA A 155 -53.31 45.72 -9.49
C ALA A 155 -53.70 47.14 -9.96
N ALA A 156 -52.86 47.81 -10.75
CA ALA A 156 -53.16 49.11 -11.33
C ALA A 156 -54.31 49.06 -12.36
N CYS A 157 -54.38 48.02 -13.17
CA CYS A 157 -55.50 47.77 -14.10
C CYS A 157 -56.81 47.44 -13.38
N ALA A 158 -56.75 46.73 -12.25
CA ALA A 158 -57.93 46.47 -11.42
C ALA A 158 -58.44 47.74 -10.70
N ASN A 159 -57.55 48.64 -10.32
CA ASN A 159 -57.87 49.91 -9.65
C ASN A 159 -58.25 51.03 -10.61
N SER A 160 -57.92 50.91 -11.90
CA SER A 160 -58.40 51.86 -12.91
C SER A 160 -59.80 51.46 -13.33
N ASP A 161 -60.76 52.37 -13.13
CA ASP A 161 -62.10 52.24 -13.69
C ASP A 161 -62.03 52.42 -15.22
N ILE A 162 -61.54 51.41 -15.93
CA ILE A 162 -61.43 51.38 -17.39
C ILE A 162 -62.81 51.66 -18.02
N LYS A 163 -63.90 51.29 -17.34
CA LYS A 163 -65.28 51.66 -17.70
C LYS A 163 -65.53 53.18 -17.68
N LYS A 164 -65.05 53.91 -16.66
CA LYS A 164 -65.22 55.38 -16.58
C LYS A 164 -64.36 56.10 -17.61
N ILE A 165 -63.16 55.61 -17.88
CA ILE A 165 -62.28 56.16 -18.93
C ILE A 165 -62.89 55.92 -20.32
N TYR A 166 -63.46 54.74 -20.55
CA TYR A 166 -64.18 54.41 -21.79
C TYR A 166 -65.45 55.27 -21.97
N GLU A 167 -66.24 55.47 -20.91
CA GLU A 167 -67.39 56.37 -20.93
C GLU A 167 -67.02 57.84 -21.17
N PHE A 168 -65.90 58.29 -20.61
CA PHE A 168 -65.38 59.64 -20.83
C PHE A 168 -64.88 59.82 -22.27
N ALA A 169 -64.11 58.86 -22.81
CA ALA A 169 -63.66 58.87 -24.19
C ALA A 169 -64.83 58.85 -25.19
N MET A 170 -65.89 58.08 -24.89
CA MET A 170 -67.12 58.05 -25.68
C MET A 170 -67.90 59.38 -25.64
N ARG A 171 -67.83 60.13 -24.53
CA ARG A 171 -68.39 61.49 -24.45
C ARG A 171 -67.59 62.49 -25.27
N VAL A 172 -66.27 62.51 -25.13
CA VAL A 172 -65.38 63.41 -25.91
C VAL A 172 -65.48 63.15 -27.42
N ALA A 173 -65.64 61.89 -27.83
CA ALA A 173 -65.85 61.52 -29.24
C ALA A 173 -67.22 61.95 -29.80
N LYS A 174 -68.23 62.14 -28.94
CA LYS A 174 -69.54 62.72 -29.35
C LYS A 174 -69.45 64.23 -29.49
N ASP A 175 -68.70 64.92 -28.65
CA ASP A 175 -68.56 66.38 -28.70
C ASP A 175 -67.76 66.86 -29.94
N HIS A 176 -66.82 66.05 -30.44
CA HIS A 176 -66.11 66.34 -31.71
C HIS A 176 -66.97 66.17 -32.99
N LYS A 177 -68.19 65.63 -32.89
CA LYS A 177 -69.13 65.57 -34.03
C LYS A 177 -70.07 66.78 -34.09
N HIS A 178 -69.92 67.75 -33.18
CA HIS A 178 -70.76 68.95 -33.07
C HIS A 178 -70.00 70.27 -33.26
N LEU A 179 -68.79 70.22 -33.81
CA LEU A 179 -68.02 71.35 -34.37
C LEU A 179 -67.77 71.10 -35.86
#